data_AF-A0A3D3FEL9-F1
#
_entry.id   AF-A0A3D3FEL9-F1
#
_cell.length_a   1.000
_cell.length_b   1.000
_cell.length_c   1.000
_cell.angle_alpha   90.00
_cell.angle_beta   90.00
_cell.angle_gamma   90.00
#
_symmetry.space_group_name_H-M   'P 1'
#
loop_
_entity.id
_entity.type
_entity.pdbx_description
1 polymer ?
#
loop_
_entity_poly.entity_id
_entity_poly.type
_entity_poly.pdbx_seq_one_letter_code
_entity_poly.pdbx_strand_id
1 'polypeptide(L)'
;MKAYGKVILRSITRSKARFFAIFAIMALGSGFFAGISATAPDMRQTVDSYLDRQNFMDVSLLSTLGFSKQDVQAVSHTKGVEAVMPTWSEDVMSHLANADEAIRMHALPEKGAKDTGSSSMNRPVLVSGRWPQNTQECVLDQKKSLVKQSLKLGDEVTVREQVGQKLLKNTKFKVTGFVQSPMYLTFTLGNTNIGNGQLNRYMYVLPQTFSSSVYTQLAVKVKDAAQLNSFTQAYQDQVQPVCSRLTEVGKQRSPLRKQEI
;
A
#
# COMPACT_ATOMS: atom_id res chain seq x y z
N MET A 1 11.63 46.49 39.85
CA MET A 1 11.03 45.83 38.67
C MET A 1 10.33 46.78 37.69
N LYS A 2 9.40 47.66 38.12
CA LYS A 2 8.63 48.54 37.20
C LYS A 2 9.49 49.52 36.37
N ALA A 3 10.57 50.06 36.92
CA ALA A 3 11.46 50.98 36.20
C ALA A 3 12.23 50.30 35.05
N TYR A 4 12.66 49.04 35.24
CA TYR A 4 13.44 48.30 34.27
C TYR A 4 12.65 47.97 32.99
N GLY A 5 11.40 47.52 33.14
CA GLY A 5 10.50 47.29 32.01
C GLY A 5 10.20 48.56 31.21
N LYS A 6 10.06 49.70 31.91
CA LYS A 6 9.85 51.01 31.28
C LYS A 6 11.06 51.46 30.45
N VAL A 7 12.27 51.17 30.92
CA VAL A 7 13.51 51.42 30.16
C VAL A 7 13.61 50.51 28.94
N ILE A 8 13.32 49.22 29.06
CA ILE A 8 13.30 48.27 27.93
C ILE A 8 12.32 48.73 26.84
N LEU A 9 11.08 49.08 27.23
CA LEU A 9 10.06 49.53 26.29
C LEU A 9 10.44 50.85 25.60
N ARG A 10 11.10 51.77 26.33
CA ARG A 10 11.61 53.03 25.77
C ARG A 10 12.77 52.78 24.79
N SER A 11 13.61 51.78 25.04
CA SER A 11 14.69 51.39 24.12
C SER A 11 14.14 50.77 22.83
N ILE A 12 13.11 49.92 22.91
CA ILE A 12 12.42 49.35 21.75
C ILE A 12 11.80 50.46 20.89
N THR A 13 11.10 51.42 21.51
CA THR A 13 10.44 52.51 20.79
C THR A 13 11.40 53.54 20.18
N ARG A 14 12.63 53.67 20.72
CA ARG A 14 13.68 54.51 20.12
C ARG A 14 14.39 53.86 18.94
N SER A 15 14.44 52.54 18.85
CA SER A 15 15.12 51.81 17.76
C SER A 15 14.19 50.80 17.09
N LYS A 16 13.00 51.26 16.66
CA LYS A 16 11.94 50.41 16.10
C LYS A 16 12.45 49.56 14.94
N ALA A 17 13.18 50.17 13.99
CA ALA A 17 13.68 49.47 12.81
C ALA A 17 14.63 48.31 13.17
N ARG A 18 15.59 48.53 14.09
CA ARG A 18 16.53 47.49 14.54
C ARG A 18 15.83 46.40 15.33
N PHE A 19 14.89 46.77 16.20
CA PHE A 19 14.11 45.79 16.96
C PHE A 19 13.29 44.90 16.03
N PHE A 20 12.52 45.48 15.10
CA PHE A 20 11.72 44.71 14.15
C PHE A 20 12.57 43.87 13.21
N ALA A 21 13.77 44.33 12.83
CA ALA A 21 14.71 43.50 12.04
C ALA A 21 15.17 42.26 12.82
N ILE A 22 15.61 42.41 14.08
CA ILE A 22 16.04 41.27 14.91
C ILE A 22 14.85 40.35 15.21
N PHE A 23 13.69 40.93 15.54
CA PHE A 23 12.46 40.17 15.75
C PHE A 23 12.07 39.36 14.52
N ALA A 24 12.12 39.95 13.32
CA ALA A 24 11.81 39.25 12.08
C ALA A 24 12.78 38.10 11.81
N ILE A 25 14.09 38.29 12.01
CA ILE A 25 15.09 37.23 11.86
C ILE A 25 14.82 36.09 12.84
N MET A 26 14.55 36.40 14.11
CA MET A 26 14.21 35.40 15.11
C MET A 26 12.90 34.67 14.80
N ALA A 27 11.85 35.40 14.44
CA ALA A 27 10.55 34.84 14.11
C ALA A 27 10.62 33.91 12.90
N LEU A 28 11.41 34.28 11.89
CA LEU A 28 11.65 33.45 10.70
C LEU A 28 12.41 32.17 11.09
N GLY A 29 13.45 32.28 11.91
CA GLY A 29 14.19 31.11 12.41
C GLY A 29 13.33 30.17 13.25
N SER A 30 12.58 30.68 14.22
CA SER A 30 11.70 29.87 15.06
C SER A 30 10.53 29.28 14.28
N GLY A 31 9.96 30.04 13.34
CA GLY A 31 8.85 29.57 12.49
C GLY A 31 9.27 28.46 11.56
N PHE A 32 10.46 28.57 10.94
CA PHE A 32 11.02 27.53 10.10
C PHE A 32 11.31 26.25 10.89
N PHE A 33 11.93 26.37 12.08
CA PHE A 33 12.19 25.23 12.94
C PHE A 33 10.91 24.53 13.40
N ALA A 34 9.89 25.30 13.82
CA ALA A 34 8.59 24.76 14.21
C ALA A 34 7.91 24.03 13.04
N GLY A 35 7.94 24.61 11.84
CA GLY A 35 7.38 24.00 10.63
C GLY A 35 8.05 22.67 10.26
N ILE A 36 9.38 22.61 10.27
CA ILE A 36 10.13 21.36 10.00
C ILE A 36 9.82 20.32 11.08
N SER A 37 9.80 20.74 12.35
CA SER A 37 9.57 19.83 13.47
C SER A 37 8.16 19.24 13.46
N ALA A 38 7.15 19.97 12.96
CA ALA A 38 5.77 19.50 12.83
C ALA A 38 5.56 18.60 11.60
N THR A 39 6.30 18.82 10.51
CA THR A 39 6.11 18.11 9.23
C THR A 39 6.21 16.59 9.37
N ALA A 40 7.24 16.09 10.07
CA ALA A 40 7.47 14.64 10.16
C ALA A 40 6.37 13.91 10.98
N PRO A 41 5.96 14.38 12.17
CA PRO A 41 4.80 13.85 12.88
C PRO A 41 3.52 13.88 12.04
N ASP A 42 3.21 14.99 11.38
CA ASP A 42 1.99 15.15 10.59
C ASP A 42 1.94 14.18 9.40
N MET A 43 3.09 13.99 8.71
CA MET A 43 3.20 13.01 7.62
C MET A 43 2.97 11.58 8.12
N ARG A 44 3.56 11.20 9.26
CA ARG A 44 3.37 9.87 9.86
C ARG A 44 1.91 9.63 10.23
N GLN A 45 1.28 10.58 10.89
CA GLN A 45 -0.14 10.49 11.26
C GLN A 45 -1.05 10.42 10.04
N THR A 46 -0.73 11.16 8.98
CA THR A 46 -1.48 11.14 7.72
C THR A 46 -1.40 9.76 7.05
N VAL A 47 -0.20 9.17 6.99
CA VAL A 47 0.00 7.83 6.42
C VAL A 47 -0.74 6.79 7.25
N ASP A 48 -0.55 6.79 8.57
CA ASP A 48 -1.21 5.87 9.50
C ASP A 48 -2.73 5.90 9.37
N SER A 49 -3.32 7.11 9.44
CA SER A 49 -4.77 7.31 9.26
C SER A 49 -5.26 6.89 7.86
N TYR A 50 -4.41 6.96 6.84
CA TYR A 50 -4.76 6.47 5.51
C TYR A 50 -4.75 4.94 5.45
N LEU A 51 -3.74 4.29 6.05
CA LEU A 51 -3.62 2.84 6.10
C LEU A 51 -4.78 2.21 6.89
N ASP A 52 -5.16 2.79 8.04
CA ASP A 52 -6.29 2.32 8.84
C ASP A 52 -7.61 2.41 8.06
N ARG A 53 -7.86 3.52 7.37
CA ARG A 53 -9.07 3.72 6.55
C ARG A 53 -9.19 2.69 5.42
N GLN A 54 -8.06 2.25 4.86
CA GLN A 54 -8.04 1.23 3.80
C GLN A 54 -7.93 -0.21 4.34
N ASN A 55 -7.98 -0.39 5.66
CA ASN A 55 -7.74 -1.65 6.34
C ASN A 55 -6.47 -2.34 5.84
N PHE A 56 -5.35 -1.61 5.85
CA PHE A 56 -4.07 -2.13 5.38
C PHE A 56 -3.59 -3.29 6.26
N MET A 57 -2.98 -4.30 5.64
CA MET A 57 -2.41 -5.45 6.31
C MET A 57 -1.21 -5.07 7.20
N ASP A 58 -1.02 -5.80 8.30
CA ASP A 58 0.14 -5.60 9.18
C ASP A 58 1.29 -6.52 8.77
N VAL A 59 0.98 -7.73 8.26
CA VAL A 59 1.94 -8.73 7.81
C VAL A 59 1.53 -9.29 6.45
N SER A 60 2.51 -9.44 5.55
CA SER A 60 2.34 -10.10 4.26
C SER A 60 3.14 -11.41 4.24
N LEU A 61 2.46 -12.53 3.96
CA LEU A 61 3.09 -13.83 3.78
C LEU A 61 3.14 -14.15 2.28
N LEU A 62 4.33 -14.52 1.80
CA LEU A 62 4.60 -14.90 0.42
C LEU A 62 5.10 -16.34 0.39
N SER A 63 4.67 -17.11 -0.62
CA SER A 63 5.07 -18.50 -0.81
C SER A 63 5.41 -18.76 -2.26
N THR A 64 6.53 -19.44 -2.52
CA THR A 64 6.91 -19.89 -3.87
C THR A 64 6.06 -21.04 -4.38
N LEU A 65 5.39 -21.79 -3.49
CA LEU A 65 4.52 -22.92 -3.81
C LEU A 65 3.02 -22.57 -3.72
N GLY A 66 2.72 -21.29 -3.44
CA GLY A 66 1.39 -20.82 -3.05
C GLY A 66 0.95 -21.34 -1.67
N PHE A 67 -0.27 -20.96 -1.30
CA PHE A 67 -0.93 -21.32 -0.05
C PHE A 67 -2.20 -22.13 -0.35
N SER A 68 -2.33 -23.27 0.31
CA SER A 68 -3.54 -24.08 0.34
C SER A 68 -4.55 -23.51 1.33
N LYS A 69 -5.81 -23.98 1.27
CA LYS A 69 -6.83 -23.62 2.28
C LYS A 69 -6.44 -24.04 3.69
N GLN A 70 -5.69 -25.12 3.83
CA GLN A 70 -5.19 -25.58 5.13
C GLN A 70 -4.12 -24.63 5.69
N ASP A 71 -3.28 -24.06 4.82
CA ASP A 71 -2.29 -23.05 5.24
C ASP A 71 -2.99 -21.78 5.72
N VAL A 72 -4.04 -21.34 5.01
CA VAL A 72 -4.87 -20.20 5.44
C VAL A 72 -5.45 -20.45 6.83
N GLN A 73 -5.97 -21.65 7.08
CA GLN A 73 -6.49 -22.03 8.40
C GLN A 73 -5.39 -22.07 9.47
N ALA A 74 -4.21 -22.62 9.18
CA ALA A 74 -3.11 -22.64 10.15
C ALA A 74 -2.68 -21.22 10.55
N VAL A 75 -2.60 -20.31 9.58
CA VAL A 75 -2.30 -18.89 9.82
C VAL A 75 -3.43 -18.23 10.62
N SER A 76 -4.70 -18.48 10.30
CA SER A 76 -5.83 -17.86 11.00
C SER A 76 -5.95 -18.28 12.47
N HIS A 77 -5.52 -19.50 12.82
CA HIS A 77 -5.53 -20.00 14.21
C HIS A 77 -4.29 -19.59 15.01
N THR A 78 -3.35 -18.86 14.41
CA THR A 78 -2.16 -18.39 15.13
C THR A 78 -2.56 -17.33 16.15
N LYS A 79 -2.20 -17.54 17.42
CA LYS A 79 -2.52 -16.60 18.51
C LYS A 79 -2.05 -15.17 18.13
N GLY A 80 -2.93 -14.19 18.25
CA GLY A 80 -2.63 -12.78 17.94
C GLY A 80 -2.96 -12.36 16.50
N VAL A 81 -3.32 -13.29 15.63
CA VAL A 81 -3.94 -12.98 14.33
C VAL A 81 -5.40 -12.62 14.56
N GLU A 82 -5.83 -11.50 13.97
CA GLU A 82 -7.23 -11.05 14.00
C GLU A 82 -7.98 -11.51 12.75
N ALA A 83 -7.37 -11.33 11.57
CA ALA A 83 -7.96 -11.71 10.31
C ALA A 83 -6.87 -12.10 9.31
N VAL A 84 -7.25 -12.92 8.33
CA VAL A 84 -6.40 -13.34 7.21
C VAL A 84 -7.19 -13.16 5.92
N MET A 85 -6.62 -12.43 4.97
CA MET A 85 -7.14 -12.28 3.62
C MET A 85 -6.24 -13.05 2.65
N PRO A 86 -6.64 -14.26 2.22
CA PRO A 86 -5.97 -14.95 1.14
C PRO A 86 -6.23 -14.21 -0.18
N THR A 87 -5.19 -13.97 -0.96
CA THR A 87 -5.29 -13.21 -2.22
C THR A 87 -4.32 -13.73 -3.29
N TRP A 88 -4.53 -13.27 -4.51
CA TRP A 88 -3.66 -13.51 -5.64
C TRP A 88 -2.99 -12.21 -6.06
N SER A 89 -1.67 -12.28 -6.20
CA SER A 89 -0.83 -11.31 -6.87
C SER A 89 0.09 -12.03 -7.84
N GLU A 90 0.27 -11.47 -9.04
CA GLU A 90 1.15 -12.00 -10.07
C GLU A 90 1.80 -10.86 -10.86
N ASP A 91 3.07 -11.04 -11.21
CA ASP A 91 3.79 -10.10 -12.07
C ASP A 91 3.78 -10.62 -13.50
N VAL A 92 3.22 -9.84 -14.42
CA VAL A 92 3.07 -10.20 -15.84
C VAL A 92 3.66 -9.13 -16.74
N MET A 93 4.14 -9.54 -17.91
CA MET A 93 4.51 -8.59 -18.95
C MET A 93 3.24 -8.16 -19.66
N SER A 94 3.02 -6.87 -19.80
CA SER A 94 1.87 -6.31 -20.51
C SER A 94 2.32 -5.57 -21.75
N HIS A 95 1.48 -5.61 -22.78
CA HIS A 95 1.55 -4.70 -23.91
C HIS A 95 0.47 -3.63 -23.74
N LEU A 96 0.89 -2.39 -23.55
CA LEU A 96 0.00 -1.26 -23.26
C LEU A 96 0.49 0.00 -23.97
N ALA A 97 -0.40 0.65 -24.74
CA ALA A 97 -0.07 1.88 -25.47
C ALA A 97 1.23 1.79 -26.29
N ASN A 98 1.45 0.67 -26.98
CA ASN A 98 2.64 0.36 -27.79
C ASN A 98 3.97 0.21 -27.01
N ALA A 99 3.92 0.01 -25.69
CA ALA A 99 5.07 -0.31 -24.87
C ALA A 99 4.86 -1.63 -24.13
N ASP A 100 5.95 -2.39 -23.97
CA ASP A 100 5.97 -3.55 -23.09
C ASP A 100 6.37 -3.09 -21.68
N GLU A 101 5.47 -3.28 -20.72
CA GLU A 101 5.64 -2.85 -19.33
C GLU A 101 5.36 -3.98 -18.36
N ALA A 102 6.15 -4.08 -17.29
CA ALA A 102 5.90 -5.02 -16.21
C ALA A 102 4.76 -4.50 -15.32
N ILE A 103 3.72 -5.31 -15.14
CA ILE A 103 2.54 -4.97 -14.33
C ILE A 103 2.33 -6.02 -13.25
N ARG A 104 2.08 -5.55 -12.02
CA ARG A 104 1.64 -6.41 -10.91
C ARG A 104 0.13 -6.42 -10.90
N MET A 105 -0.43 -7.59 -11.20
CA MET A 105 -1.86 -7.86 -11.10
C MET A 105 -2.21 -8.27 -9.69
N HIS A 106 -3.20 -7.62 -9.09
CA HIS A 106 -3.79 -7.97 -7.81
C HIS A 106 -5.23 -8.42 -7.99
N ALA A 107 -5.66 -9.41 -7.21
CA ALA A 107 -7.07 -9.70 -7.03
C ALA A 107 -7.73 -8.60 -6.20
N LEU A 108 -8.87 -8.09 -6.66
CA LEU A 108 -9.76 -7.29 -5.83
C LEU A 108 -10.40 -8.16 -4.75
N PRO A 109 -10.74 -7.60 -3.57
CA PRO A 109 -11.68 -8.24 -2.67
C PRO A 109 -12.98 -8.59 -3.42
N GLU A 110 -13.69 -9.66 -3.02
CA GLU A 110 -14.85 -10.19 -3.76
C GLU A 110 -15.94 -9.14 -4.02
N LYS A 111 -16.16 -8.22 -3.07
CA LYS A 111 -17.14 -7.11 -3.22
C LYS A 111 -16.51 -5.81 -3.75
N GLY A 112 -15.30 -5.89 -4.32
CA GLY A 112 -14.48 -4.75 -4.72
C GLY A 112 -14.08 -3.87 -3.54
N ALA A 113 -13.72 -2.60 -3.79
CA ALA A 113 -13.39 -1.67 -2.70
C ALA A 113 -14.59 -1.23 -1.84
N LYS A 114 -15.81 -1.62 -2.22
CA LYS A 114 -17.01 -1.43 -1.38
C LYS A 114 -17.10 -2.50 -0.29
N ASP A 115 -16.23 -3.50 -0.32
CA ASP A 115 -16.13 -4.47 0.76
C ASP A 115 -15.66 -3.79 2.03
N THR A 116 -16.55 -3.74 3.02
CA THR A 116 -16.27 -3.19 4.35
C THR A 116 -16.04 -4.29 5.38
N GLY A 117 -16.12 -5.56 4.99
CA GLY A 117 -15.89 -6.69 5.89
C GLY A 117 -14.52 -6.63 6.55
N SER A 118 -14.44 -6.99 7.83
CA SER A 118 -13.19 -6.95 8.62
C SER A 118 -12.05 -7.77 8.00
N SER A 119 -12.40 -8.82 7.25
CA SER A 119 -11.44 -9.67 6.52
C SER A 119 -10.97 -9.09 5.19
N SER A 120 -11.59 -8.02 4.68
CA SER A 120 -11.19 -7.36 3.42
C SER A 120 -10.14 -6.30 3.70
N MET A 121 -8.92 -6.54 3.24
CA MET A 121 -7.73 -5.72 3.51
C MET A 121 -7.19 -5.05 2.25
N ASN A 122 -6.29 -4.08 2.42
CA ASN A 122 -5.56 -3.40 1.35
C ASN A 122 -6.49 -2.75 0.31
N ARG A 123 -7.57 -2.13 0.76
CA ARG A 123 -8.65 -1.66 -0.11
C ARG A 123 -8.17 -0.52 -1.01
N PRO A 124 -8.20 -0.65 -2.35
CA PRO A 124 -7.84 0.44 -3.24
C PRO A 124 -8.96 1.47 -3.33
N VAL A 125 -8.60 2.74 -3.54
CA VAL A 125 -9.54 3.85 -3.73
C VAL A 125 -9.74 4.09 -5.22
N LEU A 126 -11.00 4.12 -5.68
CA LEU A 126 -11.33 4.51 -7.06
C LEU A 126 -11.15 6.01 -7.24
N VAL A 127 -10.35 6.39 -8.22
CA VAL A 127 -10.12 7.80 -8.55
C VAL A 127 -11.01 8.25 -9.70
N SER A 128 -11.18 7.41 -10.72
CA SER A 128 -12.08 7.68 -11.84
C SER A 128 -12.56 6.40 -12.53
N GLY A 129 -13.67 6.50 -13.26
CA GLY A 129 -14.30 5.37 -13.93
C GLY A 129 -15.16 4.52 -12.99
N ARG A 130 -15.10 3.20 -13.12
CA ARG A 130 -15.85 2.23 -12.32
C ARG A 130 -15.02 1.00 -11.98
N TRP A 131 -15.48 0.22 -11.00
CA TRP A 131 -14.90 -1.09 -10.70
C TRP A 131 -15.19 -2.10 -11.82
N PRO A 132 -14.34 -3.14 -11.98
CA PRO A 132 -14.57 -4.23 -12.93
C PRO A 132 -15.85 -4.99 -12.58
N GLN A 133 -16.64 -5.35 -13.59
CA GLN A 133 -17.89 -6.10 -13.42
C GLN A 133 -17.82 -7.51 -14.00
N ASN A 134 -16.82 -7.80 -14.83
CA ASN A 134 -16.58 -9.12 -15.40
C ASN A 134 -15.06 -9.43 -15.44
N THR A 135 -14.71 -10.68 -15.77
CA THR A 135 -13.33 -11.17 -15.76
C THR A 135 -12.47 -10.65 -16.92
N GLN A 136 -13.02 -9.87 -17.85
CA GLN A 136 -12.31 -9.21 -18.95
C GLN A 136 -12.14 -7.71 -18.70
N GLU A 137 -12.43 -7.24 -17.49
CA GLU A 137 -12.27 -5.85 -17.10
C GLU A 137 -11.22 -5.72 -16.00
N CYS A 138 -10.53 -4.59 -15.99
CA CYS A 138 -9.57 -4.24 -14.96
C CYS A 138 -9.67 -2.76 -14.59
N VAL A 139 -9.06 -2.43 -13.46
CA VAL A 139 -8.72 -1.04 -13.10
C VAL A 139 -7.21 -0.93 -12.94
N LEU A 140 -6.65 0.17 -13.40
CA LEU A 140 -5.20 0.41 -13.42
C LEU A 140 -4.79 1.44 -12.38
N ASP A 141 -3.52 1.46 -12.03
CA ASP A 141 -2.94 2.54 -11.24
C ASP A 141 -3.13 3.90 -11.92
N GLN A 142 -3.36 4.93 -11.10
CA GLN A 142 -3.35 6.31 -11.55
C GLN A 142 -1.92 6.83 -11.68
N LYS A 143 -1.15 6.34 -12.66
CA LYS A 143 0.11 7.01 -13.00
C LYS A 143 -0.22 8.30 -13.74
N LYS A 144 0.01 9.44 -13.08
CA LYS A 144 0.14 10.74 -13.75
C LYS A 144 1.45 10.73 -14.52
N SER A 145 1.53 9.95 -15.61
CA SER A 145 2.67 10.03 -16.50
C SER A 145 2.70 11.44 -17.10
N LEU A 146 3.82 12.13 -16.95
CA LEU A 146 4.11 13.41 -17.62
C LEU A 146 4.28 13.23 -19.14
N VAL A 147 4.17 12.00 -19.65
CA VAL A 147 4.44 11.64 -21.05
C VAL A 147 3.13 11.55 -21.86
N LYS A 148 3.20 12.10 -23.08
CA LYS A 148 2.14 12.45 -24.05
C LYS A 148 1.14 11.35 -24.50
N GLN A 149 1.09 10.18 -23.87
CA GLN A 149 0.07 9.16 -24.11
C GLN A 149 -0.59 8.80 -22.79
N SER A 150 -1.51 9.65 -22.36
CA SER A 150 -2.37 9.37 -21.22
C SER A 150 -3.30 8.21 -21.57
N LEU A 151 -3.14 7.10 -20.85
CA LEU A 151 -4.13 6.03 -20.89
C LEU A 151 -5.52 6.57 -20.59
N LYS A 152 -6.50 6.06 -21.31
CA LYS A 152 -7.90 6.45 -21.21
C LYS A 152 -8.74 5.27 -20.74
N LEU A 153 -9.90 5.62 -20.19
CA LEU A 153 -10.93 4.64 -19.92
C LEU A 153 -11.36 4.01 -21.25
N GLY A 154 -11.43 2.68 -21.29
CA GLY A 154 -11.76 1.90 -22.47
C GLY A 154 -10.57 1.33 -23.22
N ASP A 155 -9.34 1.74 -22.90
CA ASP A 155 -8.12 1.14 -23.47
C ASP A 155 -8.03 -0.36 -23.13
N GLU A 156 -7.34 -1.13 -23.96
CA GLU A 156 -7.11 -2.55 -23.73
C GLU A 156 -5.68 -2.80 -23.25
N VAL A 157 -5.54 -3.64 -22.23
CA VAL A 157 -4.29 -4.19 -21.73
C VAL A 157 -4.23 -5.65 -22.13
N THR A 158 -3.20 -6.04 -22.88
CA THR A 158 -2.92 -7.47 -23.13
C THR A 158 -1.76 -7.90 -22.26
N VAL A 159 -1.98 -8.90 -21.41
CA VAL A 159 -0.94 -9.48 -20.55
C VAL A 159 -0.43 -10.79 -21.14
N ARG A 160 0.83 -11.10 -20.86
CA ARG A 160 1.49 -12.35 -21.21
C ARG A 160 1.97 -12.99 -19.92
N GLU A 161 1.42 -14.16 -19.63
CA GLU A 161 1.86 -15.01 -18.53
C GLU A 161 3.28 -15.53 -18.80
N GLN A 162 4.01 -15.85 -17.73
CA GLN A 162 5.32 -16.46 -17.87
C GLN A 162 5.21 -17.88 -18.45
N VAL A 163 6.23 -18.30 -19.19
CA VAL A 163 6.28 -19.66 -19.76
C VAL A 163 6.20 -20.69 -18.62
N GLY A 164 5.22 -21.59 -18.70
CA GLY A 164 4.99 -22.65 -17.71
C GLY A 164 4.07 -22.27 -16.55
N GLN A 165 3.57 -21.04 -16.47
CA GLN A 165 2.58 -20.60 -15.50
C GLN A 165 1.28 -20.25 -16.22
N LYS A 166 0.18 -20.95 -15.89
CA LYS A 166 -1.16 -20.64 -16.39
C LYS A 166 -2.09 -20.34 -15.22
N LEU A 167 -1.96 -19.14 -14.70
CA LEU A 167 -2.64 -18.60 -13.53
C LEU A 167 -3.86 -17.73 -13.90
N LEU A 168 -4.02 -17.33 -15.16
CA LEU A 168 -5.09 -16.47 -15.64
C LEU A 168 -6.00 -17.21 -16.63
N LYS A 169 -7.31 -16.95 -16.51
CA LYS A 169 -8.31 -17.43 -17.49
C LYS A 169 -8.34 -16.56 -18.75
N ASN A 170 -8.05 -15.27 -18.57
CA ASN A 170 -8.11 -14.25 -19.59
C ASN A 170 -6.79 -13.48 -19.63
N THR A 171 -6.34 -13.12 -20.82
CA THR A 171 -5.10 -12.37 -21.04
C THR A 171 -5.34 -10.97 -21.62
N LYS A 172 -6.60 -10.62 -21.90
CA LYS A 172 -7.00 -9.31 -22.42
C LYS A 172 -8.00 -8.67 -21.47
N PHE A 173 -7.73 -7.42 -21.11
CA PHE A 173 -8.54 -6.68 -20.16
C PHE A 173 -8.85 -5.28 -20.67
N LYS A 174 -10.11 -4.88 -20.58
CA LYS A 174 -10.53 -3.50 -20.81
C LYS A 174 -10.36 -2.67 -19.54
N VAL A 175 -9.76 -1.50 -19.67
CA VAL A 175 -9.56 -0.55 -18.57
C VAL A 175 -10.89 0.16 -18.28
N THR A 176 -11.43 -0.07 -17.09
CA THR A 176 -12.73 0.50 -16.68
C THR A 176 -12.63 1.61 -15.64
N GLY A 177 -11.45 1.80 -15.05
CA GLY A 177 -11.21 2.79 -14.03
C GLY A 177 -9.75 2.91 -13.65
N PHE A 178 -9.44 3.97 -12.91
CA PHE A 178 -8.13 4.22 -12.31
C PHE A 178 -8.23 4.25 -10.80
N VAL A 179 -7.25 3.65 -10.13
CA VAL A 179 -7.24 3.46 -8.67
C VAL A 179 -5.93 3.91 -8.05
N GLN A 180 -6.00 4.20 -6.75
CA GLN A 180 -4.85 4.37 -5.88
C GLN A 180 -4.89 3.31 -4.79
N SER A 181 -3.80 2.56 -4.64
CA SER A 181 -3.71 1.45 -3.69
C SER A 181 -2.87 1.81 -2.47
N PRO A 182 -3.27 1.41 -1.24
CA PRO A 182 -2.46 1.64 -0.04
C PRO A 182 -1.13 0.88 -0.04
N MET A 183 -0.99 -0.14 -0.89
CA MET A 183 0.27 -0.86 -1.07
C MET A 183 1.36 -0.05 -1.81
N TYR A 184 1.00 1.08 -2.41
CA TYR A 184 1.92 1.89 -3.20
C TYR A 184 1.83 3.38 -2.80
N LEU A 185 2.55 3.74 -1.75
CA LEU A 185 2.61 5.13 -1.24
C LEU A 185 3.68 5.99 -1.93
N THR A 186 4.59 5.36 -2.67
CA THR A 186 5.73 6.01 -3.34
C THR A 186 5.57 6.04 -4.85
N PHE A 187 6.30 6.93 -5.52
CA PHE A 187 6.34 7.00 -6.98
C PHE A 187 6.96 5.75 -7.63
N THR A 188 7.90 5.11 -6.94
CA THR A 188 8.48 3.83 -7.34
C THR A 188 7.60 2.70 -6.82
N LEU A 189 7.17 1.79 -7.70
CA LEU A 189 6.27 0.69 -7.34
C LEU A 189 7.01 -0.56 -6.82
N GLY A 190 8.33 -0.57 -6.92
CA GLY A 190 9.21 -1.64 -6.47
C GLY A 190 9.79 -2.45 -7.63
N ASN A 191 10.33 -3.62 -7.28
CA ASN A 191 11.04 -4.48 -8.21
C ASN A 191 10.19 -5.69 -8.57
N THR A 192 10.56 -6.31 -9.69
CA THR A 192 10.00 -7.56 -10.19
C THR A 192 11.12 -8.43 -10.78
N ASN A 193 10.84 -9.70 -11.02
CA ASN A 193 11.78 -10.64 -11.64
C ASN A 193 11.58 -10.74 -13.17
N ILE A 194 10.75 -9.88 -13.75
CA ILE A 194 10.44 -9.87 -15.20
C ILE A 194 10.96 -8.61 -15.89
N GLY A 195 11.19 -8.73 -17.20
CA GLY A 195 11.64 -7.61 -18.03
C GLY A 195 12.98 -7.04 -17.56
N ASN A 196 13.01 -5.73 -17.30
CA ASN A 196 14.19 -5.01 -16.81
C ASN A 196 14.30 -4.98 -15.27
N GLY A 197 13.43 -5.72 -14.56
CA GLY A 197 13.44 -5.83 -13.10
C GLY A 197 12.71 -4.71 -12.36
N GLN A 198 12.14 -3.72 -13.07
CA GLN A 198 11.38 -2.62 -12.45
C GLN A 198 9.88 -2.82 -12.67
N LEU A 199 9.09 -2.59 -11.61
CA LEU A 199 7.64 -2.61 -11.73
C LEU A 199 7.15 -1.28 -12.28
N ASN A 200 6.54 -1.30 -13.46
CA ASN A 200 6.09 -0.09 -14.15
C ASN A 200 4.72 0.37 -13.68
N ARG A 201 3.80 -0.59 -13.48
CA ARG A 201 2.39 -0.36 -13.12
C ARG A 201 1.83 -1.44 -12.21
N TYR A 202 0.65 -1.19 -11.66
CA TYR A 202 -0.16 -2.22 -11.01
C TYR A 202 -1.59 -2.15 -11.52
N MET A 203 -2.27 -3.28 -11.52
CA MET A 203 -3.67 -3.38 -11.90
C MET A 203 -4.43 -4.29 -10.97
N TYR A 204 -5.74 -4.14 -10.98
CA TYR A 204 -6.66 -4.93 -10.18
C TYR A 204 -7.70 -5.59 -11.09
N VAL A 205 -7.89 -6.88 -10.87
CA VAL A 205 -8.87 -7.71 -11.59
C VAL A 205 -9.77 -8.44 -10.59
N LEU A 206 -10.90 -8.95 -11.06
CA LEU A 206 -11.75 -9.80 -10.22
C LEU A 206 -11.03 -11.11 -9.83
N PRO A 207 -11.23 -11.65 -8.61
CA PRO A 207 -10.66 -12.93 -8.20
C PRO A 207 -10.91 -14.07 -9.19
N GLN A 208 -12.07 -14.06 -9.83
CA GLN A 208 -12.49 -15.10 -10.77
C GLN A 208 -11.64 -15.15 -12.05
N THR A 209 -10.84 -14.12 -12.31
CA THR A 209 -9.85 -14.08 -13.41
C THR A 209 -8.71 -15.06 -13.17
N PHE A 210 -8.37 -15.35 -11.91
CA PHE A 210 -7.36 -16.35 -11.59
C PHE A 210 -7.93 -17.77 -11.78
N SER A 211 -7.17 -18.64 -12.45
CA SER A 211 -7.49 -20.06 -12.67
C SER A 211 -7.03 -20.95 -11.51
N SER A 212 -6.08 -20.46 -10.71
CA SER A 212 -5.45 -21.21 -9.62
C SER A 212 -6.35 -21.34 -8.40
N SER A 213 -6.45 -22.55 -7.85
CA SER A 213 -7.09 -22.81 -6.56
C SER A 213 -6.20 -22.47 -5.35
N VAL A 214 -4.92 -22.14 -5.60
CA VAL A 214 -3.93 -21.82 -4.56
C VAL A 214 -3.63 -20.33 -4.56
N TYR A 215 -3.57 -19.74 -3.36
CA TYR A 215 -3.33 -18.32 -3.18
C TYR A 215 -1.84 -18.01 -3.26
N THR A 216 -1.44 -16.87 -3.82
CA THR A 216 -0.01 -16.51 -3.92
C THR A 216 0.46 -15.65 -2.74
N GLN A 217 -0.46 -14.99 -2.05
CA GLN A 217 -0.17 -14.14 -0.91
C GLN A 217 -1.26 -14.27 0.17
N LEU A 218 -0.86 -14.20 1.44
CA LEU A 218 -1.78 -14.00 2.56
C LEU A 218 -1.50 -12.64 3.20
N ALA A 219 -2.50 -11.77 3.22
CA ALA A 219 -2.48 -10.54 4.02
C ALA A 219 -3.05 -10.83 5.41
N VAL A 220 -2.37 -10.36 6.46
CA VAL A 220 -2.72 -10.68 7.85
C VAL A 220 -2.87 -9.40 8.66
N LYS A 221 -3.93 -9.33 9.47
CA LYS A 221 -4.12 -8.32 10.52
C LYS A 221 -3.76 -8.90 11.87
N VAL A 222 -3.04 -8.12 12.65
CA VAL A 222 -2.66 -8.41 14.03
C VAL A 222 -3.68 -7.76 14.96
N LYS A 223 -4.12 -8.54 15.95
CA LYS A 223 -5.09 -8.08 16.95
C LYS A 223 -4.59 -6.83 17.68
N ASP A 224 -5.47 -5.86 17.82
CA ASP A 224 -5.24 -4.58 18.54
C ASP A 224 -4.18 -3.67 17.89
N ALA A 225 -3.54 -4.08 16.78
CA ALA A 225 -2.51 -3.28 16.11
C ALA A 225 -3.09 -2.02 15.45
N ALA A 226 -4.32 -2.07 14.96
CA ALA A 226 -5.01 -0.93 14.32
C ALA A 226 -5.33 0.23 15.28
N GLN A 227 -5.14 0.06 16.59
CA GLN A 227 -5.30 1.14 17.59
C GLN A 227 -3.98 1.89 17.83
N LEU A 228 -2.87 1.36 17.31
CA LEU A 228 -1.53 1.87 17.52
C LEU A 228 -1.03 2.53 16.25
N ASN A 229 -0.29 3.63 16.41
CA ASN A 229 0.33 4.26 15.26
C ASN A 229 1.48 3.39 14.72
N SER A 230 1.43 3.08 13.43
CA SER A 230 2.32 2.16 12.71
C SER A 230 3.79 2.58 12.75
N PHE A 231 4.10 3.84 13.08
CA PHE A 231 5.46 4.38 13.18
C PHE A 231 6.02 4.34 14.62
N THR A 232 5.29 3.79 15.58
CA THR A 232 5.69 3.75 17.00
C THR A 232 6.29 2.40 17.39
N GLN A 233 7.10 2.41 18.45
CA GLN A 233 7.64 1.17 19.03
C GLN A 233 6.52 0.24 19.56
N ALA A 234 5.46 0.83 20.14
CA ALA A 234 4.33 0.06 20.65
C ALA A 234 3.67 -0.82 19.56
N TYR A 235 3.53 -0.28 18.34
CA TYR A 235 3.03 -1.07 17.21
C TYR A 235 3.98 -2.23 16.86
N GLN A 236 5.29 -1.97 16.83
CA GLN A 236 6.28 -3.00 16.54
C GLN A 236 6.29 -4.12 17.59
N ASP A 237 6.19 -3.75 18.87
CA ASP A 237 6.16 -4.70 19.99
C ASP A 237 4.89 -5.58 19.96
N GLN A 238 3.80 -5.07 19.38
CA GLN A 238 2.56 -5.83 19.17
C GLN A 238 2.67 -6.80 17.97
N VAL A 239 3.24 -6.35 16.85
CA VAL A 239 3.28 -7.12 15.58
C VAL A 239 4.41 -8.15 15.55
N GLN A 240 5.60 -7.81 16.04
CA GLN A 240 6.80 -8.64 15.91
C GLN A 240 6.66 -10.05 16.51
N PRO A 241 6.04 -10.25 17.70
CA PRO A 241 5.82 -11.60 18.24
C PRO A 241 4.84 -12.44 17.40
N VAL A 242 3.91 -11.80 16.67
CA VAL A 242 3.03 -12.50 15.72
C VAL A 242 3.84 -12.92 14.49
N CYS A 243 4.68 -12.03 13.94
CA CYS A 243 5.59 -12.38 12.84
C CYS A 243 6.46 -13.59 13.14
N SER A 244 7.05 -13.65 14.35
CA SER A 244 7.86 -14.81 14.76
C SER A 244 7.04 -16.11 14.81
N ARG A 245 5.81 -16.06 15.32
CA ARG A 245 4.93 -17.25 15.35
C ARG A 245 4.49 -17.68 13.96
N LEU A 246 4.15 -16.73 13.08
CA LEU A 246 3.83 -17.01 11.68
C LEU A 246 5.02 -17.64 10.93
N THR A 247 6.25 -17.23 11.27
CA THR A 247 7.47 -17.84 10.71
C THR A 247 7.59 -19.31 11.11
N GLU A 248 7.30 -19.65 12.37
CA GLU A 248 7.30 -21.04 12.83
C GLU A 248 6.18 -21.88 12.18
N VAL A 249 4.98 -21.30 12.02
CA VAL A 249 3.90 -21.95 11.25
C VAL A 249 4.33 -22.21 9.81
N GLY A 250 5.01 -21.25 9.18
CA GLY A 250 5.58 -21.40 7.85
C GLY A 250 6.55 -22.58 7.74
N LYS A 251 7.44 -22.76 8.73
CA LYS A 251 8.38 -23.90 8.78
C LYS A 251 7.67 -25.25 8.88
N GLN A 252 6.55 -25.32 9.60
CA GLN A 252 5.75 -26.54 9.74
C GLN A 252 4.91 -26.85 8.49
N ARG A 253 4.33 -25.81 7.87
CA ARG A 253 3.42 -25.95 6.73
C ARG A 253 4.14 -26.12 5.39
N SER A 254 5.34 -25.54 5.22
CA SER A 254 6.07 -25.61 3.95
C SER A 254 6.38 -27.04 3.46
N PRO A 255 6.84 -27.99 4.32
CA PRO A 255 7.04 -29.38 3.90
C PRO A 255 5.74 -30.09 3.52
N LEU A 256 4.64 -29.83 4.23
CA LEU A 256 3.33 -30.39 3.93
C LEU A 256 2.82 -29.89 2.59
N ARG A 257 2.97 -28.59 2.33
CA ARG A 257 2.61 -27.98 1.05
C ARG A 257 3.37 -28.60 -0.12
N LYS A 258 4.64 -28.97 0.08
CA LYS A 258 5.44 -29.65 -0.92
C LYS A 258 4.96 -31.08 -1.22
N GLN A 259 4.32 -31.76 -0.26
CA GLN A 259 3.76 -33.11 -0.45
C GLN A 259 2.38 -33.08 -1.13
N GLU A 260 1.67 -31.95 -1.06
CA GLU A 260 0.36 -31.76 -1.72
C GLU A 260 0.46 -31.49 -3.23
N ILE A 261 1.66 -31.18 -3.74
CA ILE A 261 1.95 -30.86 -5.14
C ILE A 261 2.63 -32.06 -5.79
#